data_AF-A0A1Y3ND96-F1
#
_entry.id   AF-A0A1Y3ND96-F1
#
_cell.length_a   1.000
_cell.length_b   1.000
_cell.length_c   1.000
_cell.angle_alpha   90.00
_cell.angle_beta   90.00
_cell.angle_gamma   90.00
#
_symmetry.space_group_name_H-M   'P 1'
#
loop_
_entity.id
_entity.type
_entity.pdbx_description
1 polymer ?
#
loop_
_entity_poly.entity_id
_entity_poly.type
_entity_poly.pdbx_seq_one_letter_code
_entity_poly.pdbx_strand_id
1 'polypeptide(L)'
;MLMLVFLLVYIYFTFVIIWVLLDVINVKLGYTINNKEYITCDYPSSKKFLSLVNIFVIFGCSALSYANRNVRENFKEDMSLPSYTNLLFIAINEILNYEKDISINVLDLFNAFGYFQQCYKKNKKFSIEYFLLSTLLININSN
;
A
#
# COMPACT_ATOMS: atom_id res chain seq x y z
N MET A 1 -10.96 7.99 -18.65
CA MET A 1 -10.47 7.20 -17.49
C MET A 1 -9.08 6.62 -17.75
N LEU A 2 -8.87 5.78 -18.78
CA LEU A 2 -7.56 5.19 -19.09
C LEU A 2 -6.43 6.21 -19.29
N MET A 3 -6.66 7.29 -20.06
CA MET A 3 -5.66 8.37 -20.21
C MET A 3 -5.23 9.00 -18.88
N LEU A 4 -6.16 9.13 -17.93
CA LEU A 4 -5.88 9.71 -16.62
C LEU A 4 -5.01 8.77 -15.78
N VAL A 5 -5.27 7.46 -15.86
CA VAL A 5 -4.46 6.42 -15.23
C VAL A 5 -3.04 6.39 -15.84
N PHE A 6 -2.92 6.43 -17.17
CA PHE A 6 -1.63 6.48 -17.85
C PHE A 6 -0.83 7.73 -17.49
N LEU A 7 -1.48 8.89 -17.38
CA LEU A 7 -0.83 10.13 -16.96
C LEU A 7 -0.28 10.01 -15.53
N LEU A 8 -1.07 9.45 -14.60
CA LEU A 8 -0.61 9.21 -13.23
C LEU A 8 0.60 8.28 -13.22
N VAL A 9 0.52 7.13 -13.87
CA VAL A 9 1.65 6.17 -13.95
C VAL A 9 2.90 6.83 -14.53
N TYR A 10 2.74 7.63 -15.59
CA TYR A 10 3.84 8.36 -16.21
C TYR A 10 4.51 9.33 -15.23
N ILE A 11 3.73 10.12 -14.47
CA ILE A 11 4.26 11.02 -13.45
C ILE A 11 5.04 10.25 -12.39
N TYR A 12 4.50 9.14 -11.87
CA TYR A 12 5.22 8.32 -10.88
C TYR A 12 6.54 7.79 -11.44
N PHE A 13 6.54 7.34 -12.69
CA PHE A 13 7.72 6.79 -13.35
C PHE A 13 8.82 7.84 -13.53
N THR A 14 8.47 9.07 -13.93
CA THR A 14 9.46 10.16 -14.08
C THR A 14 10.09 10.53 -12.73
N PHE A 15 9.32 10.61 -11.65
CA PHE A 15 9.86 10.85 -10.31
C PHE A 15 10.85 9.77 -9.87
N VAL A 16 10.53 8.50 -10.10
CA VAL A 16 11.43 7.38 -9.77
C VAL A 16 12.73 7.48 -10.57
N ILE A 17 12.66 7.73 -11.88
CA ILE A 17 13.86 7.92 -12.70
C ILE A 17 14.71 9.07 -12.16
N ILE A 18 14.09 10.20 -11.85
CA ILE A 18 14.79 11.37 -11.31
C ILE A 18 15.51 11.03 -10.00
N TRP A 19 14.87 10.27 -9.09
CA TRP A 19 15.49 9.89 -7.81
C TRP A 19 16.66 8.93 -7.98
N VAL A 20 16.56 8.00 -8.93
CA VAL A 20 17.65 7.07 -9.25
C VAL A 20 18.82 7.82 -9.89
N LEU A 21 18.56 8.75 -10.80
CA LEU A 21 19.62 9.55 -11.45
C LEU A 21 20.34 10.51 -10.49
N LEU A 22 19.63 11.02 -9.49
CA LEU A 22 20.17 11.94 -8.48
C LEU A 22 20.75 11.21 -7.25
N ASP A 23 20.68 9.88 -7.21
CA ASP A 23 21.15 9.01 -6.12
C ASP A 23 20.72 9.49 -4.71
N VAL A 24 19.46 9.93 -4.60
CA VAL A 24 18.95 10.57 -3.37
C VAL A 24 18.47 9.55 -2.34
N ILE A 25 18.38 8.26 -2.72
CA ILE A 25 17.86 7.18 -1.88
C ILE A 25 19.01 6.62 -1.07
N ASN A 26 19.02 6.90 0.24
CA ASN A 26 20.09 6.45 1.12
C ASN A 26 19.62 5.26 1.96
N VAL A 27 20.46 4.23 2.06
CA VAL A 27 20.22 3.11 2.98
C VAL A 27 20.83 3.46 4.33
N LYS A 28 20.02 3.42 5.39
CA LYS A 28 20.43 3.72 6.77
C LYS A 28 20.05 2.56 7.69
N LEU A 29 20.80 2.41 8.78
CA LEU A 29 20.41 1.52 9.88
C LEU A 29 19.44 2.26 10.80
N GLY A 30 18.27 1.67 11.02
CA GLY A 30 17.29 2.10 12.01
C GLY A 30 17.34 1.22 13.25
N TYR A 31 16.85 1.76 14.37
CA TYR A 31 16.75 1.03 15.64
C TYR A 31 15.30 1.05 16.13
N THR A 32 14.80 -0.11 16.56
CA THR A 32 13.48 -0.22 17.19
C THR A 32 13.50 0.29 18.64
N ILE A 33 12.33 0.42 19.25
CA ILE A 33 12.17 0.73 20.68
C ILE A 33 12.97 -0.26 21.57
N ASN A 34 13.16 -1.50 21.10
CA ASN A 34 13.92 -2.54 21.79
C ASN A 34 15.39 -2.62 21.32
N ASN A 35 15.94 -1.57 20.68
CA ASN A 35 17.29 -1.51 20.12
C ASN A 35 17.64 -2.61 19.10
N LYS A 36 16.64 -3.28 18.51
CA LYS A 36 16.90 -4.19 17.37
C LYS A 36 17.20 -3.37 16.12
N GLU A 37 18.28 -3.71 15.44
CA GLU A 37 18.72 -3.10 14.18
C GLU A 37 17.83 -3.56 13.02
N TYR A 38 17.49 -2.64 12.14
CA TYR A 38 16.82 -2.93 10.87
C TYR A 38 17.33 -2.01 9.77
N ILE A 39 17.30 -2.48 8.53
CA ILE A 39 17.73 -1.70 7.37
C ILE A 39 16.52 -0.87 6.91
N THR A 40 16.69 0.45 6.78
CA THR A 40 15.65 1.36 6.28
C THR A 40 16.17 2.20 5.12
N CYS A 41 15.26 2.50 4.19
CA CYS A 41 15.55 3.38 3.06
C CYS A 41 15.04 4.78 3.38
N ASP A 42 15.95 5.74 3.42
CA ASP A 42 15.65 7.15 3.56
C ASP A 42 15.38 7.75 2.18
N TYR A 43 14.14 8.18 1.98
CA TYR A 43 13.65 8.71 0.72
C TYR A 43 13.56 10.24 0.77
N PRO A 44 13.73 10.92 -0.38
CA PRO A 44 13.59 12.37 -0.43
C PRO A 44 12.19 12.83 -0.03
N SER A 45 12.09 14.08 0.43
CA SER A 45 10.82 14.72 0.83
C SER A 45 9.73 14.69 -0.25
N SER A 46 10.14 14.60 -1.52
CA SER A 46 9.24 14.39 -2.67
C SER A 46 8.42 13.11 -2.56
N LYS A 47 8.90 12.05 -1.90
CA LYS A 47 8.10 10.84 -1.64
C LYS A 47 6.84 11.14 -0.83
N LYS A 48 6.93 12.03 0.16
CA LYS A 48 5.76 12.43 0.96
C LYS A 48 4.70 13.10 0.09
N PHE A 49 5.13 13.92 -0.87
CA PHE A 49 4.22 14.54 -1.83
C PHE A 49 3.51 13.49 -2.70
N LEU A 50 4.23 12.48 -3.22
CA LEU A 50 3.61 11.40 -3.99
C LEU A 50 2.61 10.58 -3.15
N SER A 51 2.94 10.22 -1.90
CA SER A 51 1.99 9.52 -1.02
C SER A 51 0.72 10.36 -0.77
N LEU A 52 0.83 11.68 -0.60
CA LEU A 52 -0.35 12.56 -0.48
C LEU A 52 -1.21 12.52 -1.75
N VAL A 53 -0.60 12.58 -2.93
CA VAL A 53 -1.31 12.43 -4.21
C VAL A 53 -2.02 11.08 -4.27
N ASN A 54 -1.39 9.99 -3.81
CA ASN A 54 -2.00 8.67 -3.74
C ASN A 54 -3.27 8.68 -2.88
N ILE A 55 -3.21 9.28 -1.70
CA ILE A 55 -4.36 9.42 -0.79
C ILE A 55 -5.49 10.22 -1.46
N PHE A 56 -5.18 11.33 -2.14
CA PHE A 56 -6.19 12.12 -2.87
C PHE A 56 -6.84 11.33 -4.01
N VAL A 57 -6.06 10.54 -4.74
CA VAL A 57 -6.58 9.67 -5.80
C VAL A 57 -7.51 8.60 -5.23
N ILE A 58 -7.13 7.94 -4.13
CA ILE A 58 -7.97 6.96 -3.43
C ILE A 58 -9.28 7.60 -2.97
N PHE A 59 -9.20 8.77 -2.33
CA PHE A 59 -10.38 9.48 -1.86
C PHE A 59 -11.29 9.89 -3.02
N GLY A 60 -10.73 10.46 -4.09
CA GLY A 60 -11.47 10.83 -5.30
C GLY A 60 -12.17 9.65 -5.95
N CYS A 61 -11.47 8.51 -6.10
CA CYS A 61 -12.04 7.27 -6.61
C CYS A 61 -13.19 6.75 -5.72
N SER A 62 -13.03 6.82 -4.40
CA SER A 62 -14.05 6.38 -3.46
C SER A 62 -15.30 7.27 -3.51
N ALA A 63 -15.13 8.59 -3.62
CA ALA A 63 -16.21 9.56 -3.72
C ALA A 63 -16.96 9.40 -5.05
N LEU A 64 -16.25 9.21 -6.16
CA LEU A 64 -16.84 8.99 -7.47
C LEU A 64 -17.61 7.66 -7.52
N SER A 65 -17.04 6.61 -6.92
CA SER A 65 -17.71 5.31 -6.77
C SER A 65 -19.01 5.43 -5.98
N TYR A 66 -18.97 6.15 -4.85
CA TYR A 66 -20.16 6.41 -4.05
C TYR A 66 -21.21 7.24 -4.79
N ALA A 67 -20.80 8.28 -5.51
CA ALA A 67 -21.70 9.11 -6.32
C ALA A 67 -22.40 8.30 -7.43
N ASN A 68 -21.70 7.33 -8.02
CA ASN A 68 -22.24 6.46 -9.06
C ASN A 68 -23.14 5.33 -8.53
N ARG A 69 -23.25 5.14 -7.21
CA ARG A 69 -24.04 4.07 -6.60
C ARG A 69 -25.54 4.12 -6.94
N ASN A 70 -26.08 5.30 -7.23
CA ASN A 70 -27.50 5.52 -7.52
C ASN A 70 -27.79 5.82 -9.00
N VAL A 71 -26.82 5.66 -9.89
CA VAL A 71 -27.00 5.88 -11.33
C VAL A 71 -27.73 4.68 -11.95
N ARG A 72 -28.41 4.89 -13.10
CA ARG A 72 -29.14 3.86 -13.87
C ARG A 72 -28.32 2.58 -13.99
N GLU A 73 -28.96 1.42 -13.87
CA GLU A 73 -28.32 0.10 -13.79
C GLU A 73 -27.25 -0.15 -14.86
N ASN A 74 -27.42 0.39 -16.07
CA ASN A 74 -26.47 0.27 -17.17
C ASN A 74 -25.11 0.96 -16.95
N PHE A 75 -25.02 1.87 -15.97
CA PHE A 75 -23.79 2.59 -15.58
C PHE A 75 -23.37 2.29 -14.14
N LYS A 76 -24.10 1.39 -13.47
CA LYS A 76 -23.80 1.00 -12.11
C LYS A 76 -22.59 0.08 -12.14
N GLU A 77 -21.43 0.59 -11.77
CA GLU A 77 -20.27 -0.27 -11.58
C GLU A 77 -20.56 -1.22 -10.43
N ASP A 78 -20.52 -2.52 -10.71
CA ASP A 78 -20.57 -3.58 -9.70
C ASP A 78 -19.21 -3.62 -8.99
N MET A 79 -18.93 -2.57 -8.19
CA MET A 79 -17.77 -2.58 -7.31
C MET A 79 -18.02 -3.65 -6.25
N SER A 80 -17.47 -4.84 -6.52
CA SER A 80 -17.48 -5.95 -5.58
C SER A 80 -16.95 -5.49 -4.23
N LEU A 81 -17.56 -5.93 -3.13
CA LEU A 81 -17.13 -5.68 -1.74
C LEU A 81 -15.59 -5.72 -1.55
N PRO A 82 -14.84 -6.66 -2.18
CA PRO A 82 -13.38 -6.73 -2.09
C PRO A 82 -12.61 -5.50 -2.62
N SER A 83 -13.19 -4.73 -3.54
CA SER A 83 -12.53 -3.52 -4.06
C SER A 83 -12.55 -2.38 -3.03
N TYR A 84 -13.63 -2.25 -2.27
CA TYR A 84 -13.75 -1.26 -1.19
C TYR A 84 -12.80 -1.58 -0.03
N THR A 85 -12.74 -2.85 0.39
CA THR A 85 -11.82 -3.28 1.44
C THR A 85 -10.37 -3.06 1.02
N ASN A 86 -10.04 -3.24 -0.27
CA ASN A 86 -8.69 -3.03 -0.76
C ASN A 86 -8.27 -1.55 -0.71
N LEU A 87 -9.17 -0.64 -1.09
CA LEU A 87 -8.92 0.81 -0.98
C LEU A 87 -8.71 1.23 0.48
N LEU A 88 -9.49 0.66 1.40
CA LEU A 88 -9.37 0.89 2.84
C LEU A 88 -8.03 0.41 3.39
N PHE A 89 -7.58 -0.79 3.02
CA PHE A 89 -6.28 -1.31 3.44
C PHE A 89 -5.11 -0.48 2.90
N ILE A 90 -5.17 -0.03 1.64
CA ILE A 90 -4.14 0.84 1.07
C ILE A 90 -4.10 2.18 1.83
N ALA A 91 -5.25 2.76 2.16
CA ALA A 91 -5.30 4.00 2.94
C ALA A 91 -4.72 3.82 4.35
N ILE A 92 -5.04 2.72 5.03
CA ILE A 92 -4.49 2.41 6.37
C ILE A 92 -2.96 2.23 6.28
N ASN A 93 -2.47 1.48 5.29
CA ASN A 93 -1.03 1.26 5.11
C ASN A 93 -0.28 2.57 4.83
N GLU A 94 -0.85 3.48 4.04
CA GLU A 94 -0.23 4.80 3.81
C GLU A 94 -0.19 5.67 5.07
N ILE A 95 -1.20 5.59 5.94
CA ILE A 95 -1.20 6.30 7.23
C ILE A 95 -0.14 5.69 8.16
N LEU A 96 -0.10 4.36 8.27
CA LEU A 96 0.89 3.66 9.11
C LEU A 96 2.32 3.95 8.63
N ASN A 97 2.56 4.03 7.32
CA ASN A 97 3.87 4.38 6.77
C ASN A 97 4.30 5.83 7.11
N TYR A 98 3.39 6.70 7.53
CA TYR A 98 3.69 8.07 7.91
C TYR A 98 4.07 8.20 9.39
N GLU A 99 3.56 7.30 10.25
CA GLU A 99 3.89 7.26 11.67
C GLU A 99 5.28 6.65 11.89
N LYS A 100 6.15 7.39 12.58
CA LYS A 100 7.55 7.00 12.79
C LYS A 100 7.77 6.00 13.93
N ASP A 101 6.80 5.88 14.83
CA ASP A 101 6.93 5.14 16.09
C ASP A 101 6.11 3.83 16.13
N ILE A 102 5.67 3.33 14.98
CA ILE A 102 4.96 2.06 14.90
C ILE A 102 5.96 0.90 15.01
N SER A 103 5.60 -0.13 15.78
CA SER A 103 6.37 -1.37 15.84
C SER A 103 6.43 -2.04 14.46
N ILE A 104 7.62 -2.46 14.04
CA ILE A 104 7.85 -3.14 12.75
C ILE A 104 6.92 -4.34 12.56
N ASN A 105 6.68 -5.12 13.63
CA ASN A 105 5.80 -6.28 13.58
C ASN A 105 4.37 -5.93 13.15
N VAL A 106 3.85 -4.77 13.56
CA VAL A 106 2.52 -4.30 13.17
C VAL A 106 2.54 -3.90 11.69
N LEU A 107 3.57 -3.17 11.25
CA LEU A 107 3.71 -2.77 9.85
C LEU A 107 3.78 -3.98 8.90
N ASP A 108 4.59 -4.98 9.25
CA ASP A 108 4.73 -6.22 8.47
C ASP A 108 3.42 -7.01 8.42
N LEU A 109 2.69 -7.07 9.55
CA LEU A 109 1.40 -7.74 9.62
C LEU A 109 0.37 -7.07 8.69
N PHE A 110 0.28 -5.74 8.69
CA PHE A 110 -0.63 -4.99 7.82
C PHE A 110 -0.26 -5.14 6.33
N ASN A 111 1.04 -5.12 6.02
CA ASN A 111 1.52 -5.37 4.66
C ASN A 111 1.17 -6.78 4.19
N ALA A 112 1.44 -7.80 5.02
CA ALA A 112 1.12 -9.20 4.71
C ALA A 112 -0.39 -9.41 4.50
N PHE A 113 -1.23 -8.78 5.33
CA PHE A 113 -2.68 -8.89 5.21
C PHE A 113 -3.20 -8.25 3.90
N GLY A 114 -2.63 -7.10 3.51
CA GLY A 114 -2.92 -6.45 2.23
C GLY A 114 -2.62 -7.37 1.03
N TYR A 115 -1.45 -8.02 1.02
CA TYR A 115 -1.09 -8.98 -0.02
C TYR A 115 -2.03 -10.20 -0.04
N PHE A 116 -2.42 -10.71 1.13
CA PHE A 116 -3.32 -11.85 1.24
C PHE A 116 -4.69 -11.55 0.59
N GLN A 117 -5.27 -10.38 0.87
CA GLN A 117 -6.54 -9.97 0.31
C GLN A 117 -6.48 -9.85 -1.23
N GLN A 118 -5.35 -9.37 -1.76
CA GLN A 118 -5.14 -9.25 -3.20
C GLN A 118 -4.98 -10.63 -3.88
N CYS A 119 -4.33 -11.58 -3.21
CA CYS A 119 -4.23 -12.98 -3.67
C CYS A 119 -5.57 -13.71 -3.62
N TYR A 120 -6.38 -13.52 -2.58
CA TYR A 120 -7.71 -14.13 -2.46
C TYR A 120 -8.65 -13.72 -3.61
N LYS A 121 -8.56 -12.45 -4.05
CA LYS A 121 -9.30 -11.96 -5.22
C LYS A 121 -8.89 -12.65 -6.53
N LYS A 122 -7.62 -13.04 -6.67
CA LYS A 122 -7.05 -13.60 -7.91
C LYS A 122 -7.25 -15.12 -8.03
N ASN A 123 -7.28 -15.83 -6.91
CA ASN A 123 -7.49 -17.28 -6.87
C ASN A 123 -8.62 -17.61 -5.89
N LYS A 124 -9.81 -17.93 -6.40
CA LYS A 124 -10.99 -18.39 -5.62
C LYS A 124 -10.75 -19.69 -4.82
N LYS A 125 -9.55 -20.25 -4.87
CA LYS A 125 -9.16 -21.53 -4.28
C LYS A 125 -7.69 -21.44 -3.85
N PHE A 126 -7.40 -20.88 -2.68
CA PHE A 126 -6.09 -21.11 -2.06
C PHE A 126 -6.15 -21.07 -0.54
N SER A 127 -5.39 -22.00 0.04
CA SER A 127 -5.52 -22.60 1.35
C SER A 127 -4.82 -21.80 2.46
N ILE A 128 -5.35 -21.95 3.68
CA ILE A 128 -4.95 -21.34 4.97
C ILE A 128 -3.45 -21.52 5.32
N GLU A 129 -2.74 -22.42 4.62
CA GLU A 129 -1.34 -22.77 4.86
C GLU A 129 -0.34 -21.62 4.70
N TYR A 130 -0.60 -20.65 3.81
CA TYR A 130 0.33 -19.51 3.60
C TYR A 130 0.23 -18.44 4.70
N PHE A 131 -0.94 -18.30 5.34
CA PHE A 131 -1.12 -17.41 6.49
C PHE A 131 -0.42 -17.97 7.73
N LEU A 132 -0.40 -19.29 7.88
CA LEU A 132 0.41 -19.97 8.90
C LEU A 132 1.91 -19.83 8.62
N LEU A 133 2.34 -19.86 7.35
CA LEU A 133 3.75 -19.69 7.00
C LEU A 133 4.27 -18.27 7.24
N SER A 134 3.49 -17.23 6.93
CA SER A 134 3.91 -15.84 7.20
C SER A 134 3.90 -15.52 8.70
N THR A 135 2.95 -16.04 9.46
CA THR A 135 2.94 -15.90 10.94
C THR A 135 4.05 -16.72 11.62
N LEU A 136 4.41 -17.89 11.08
CA LEU A 136 5.56 -18.67 11.54
C LEU A 136 6.90 -17.99 11.22
N LEU A 137 7.05 -17.37 10.04
CA LEU A 137 8.27 -16.64 9.67
C LEU A 137 8.48 -15.38 10.53
N ILE A 138 7.40 -14.67 10.89
CA ILE A 138 7.46 -13.55 11.84
C ILE A 138 7.91 -14.03 13.23
N ASN A 139 7.52 -15.24 13.65
CA ASN A 139 7.87 -15.79 14.95
C ASN A 139 9.32 -16.31 15.03
N ILE A 140 9.89 -16.77 13.90
CA ILE A 140 11.27 -17.28 13.85
C ILE A 140 12.30 -16.13 13.91
N ASN A 141 12.00 -14.95 13.37
CA ASN A 141 12.89 -13.77 13.44
C ASN A 141 12.77 -12.96 14.76
N SER A 142 11.92 -13.39 15.69
CA SER A 142 11.71 -12.71 16.98
C SER A 142 12.56 -13.26 18.13
N ASN A 143 13.25 -14.39 17.94
CA ASN A 143 14.16 -14.98 18.94
C ASN A 143 15.62 -14.59 18.70
#